data_AF-A0A6A0B821-F1
#
_entry.id   AF-A0A6A0B821-F1
#
_cell.length_a   1.000
_cell.length_b   1.000
_cell.length_c   1.000
_cell.angle_alpha   90.00
_cell.angle_beta   90.00
_cell.angle_gamma   90.00
#
_symmetry.space_group_name_H-M   'P 1'
#
loop_
_entity.id
_entity.type
_entity.pdbx_description
1 polymer ?
#
loop_
_entity_poly.entity_id
_entity_poly.type
_entity_poly.pdbx_seq_one_letter_code
_entity_poly.pdbx_strand_id
1 'polypeptide(L)'
;MLDAAVVRYDENPGIYYQHGLIRDGFIIIEKNGTDFLGLPNGRKVTFSIESIDEGLRPYLTILFEKDGNRQEFSDGTQKSLSFTVPDYDKFTVRVRMAGSGATRLIAVSANLTDD
;
A
#
# COMPACT_ATOMS: atom_id res chain seq x y z
N MET A 1 13.36 11.51 -20.46
CA MET A 1 13.89 12.14 -19.24
C MET A 1 13.24 11.41 -18.07
N LEU A 2 14.01 10.76 -17.20
CA LEU A 2 13.51 10.14 -15.97
C LEU A 2 13.41 11.27 -14.94
N ASP A 3 12.19 11.66 -14.57
CA ASP A 3 11.99 12.56 -13.44
C ASP A 3 12.41 11.80 -12.17
N ALA A 4 13.28 12.42 -11.36
CA ALA A 4 13.76 11.83 -10.12
C ALA A 4 12.73 12.07 -9.01
N ALA A 5 12.32 11.01 -8.32
CA ALA A 5 11.55 11.13 -7.08
C ALA A 5 12.48 11.60 -5.94
N VAL A 6 12.08 12.66 -5.24
CA VAL A 6 12.78 13.11 -4.03
C VAL A 6 12.12 12.44 -2.83
N VAL A 7 12.90 11.67 -2.07
CA VAL A 7 12.49 11.07 -0.79
C VAL A 7 13.25 11.76 0.33
N ARG A 8 12.55 12.34 1.31
CA ARG A 8 13.16 12.98 2.48
C ARG A 8 12.60 12.41 3.78
N TYR A 9 13.48 12.22 4.74
CA TYR A 9 13.14 12.10 6.15
C TYR A 9 13.22 13.52 6.74
N ASP A 10 12.12 14.00 7.32
CA ASP A 10 12.06 15.31 7.99
C ASP A 10 11.57 15.17 9.44
N GLU A 11 11.51 16.28 10.18
CA GLU A 11 11.16 16.27 11.61
C GLU A 11 9.69 15.91 11.86
N ASN A 12 8.84 15.94 10.84
CA ASN A 12 7.46 15.48 10.94
C ASN A 12 7.38 13.97 10.66
N PRO A 13 6.53 13.22 11.36
CA PRO A 13 6.37 11.79 11.13
C PRO A 13 5.93 11.50 9.68
N GLY A 14 6.52 10.46 9.09
CA GLY A 14 6.22 9.96 7.76
C GLY A 14 7.33 10.14 6.74
N ILE A 15 7.08 9.68 5.51
CA ILE A 15 7.98 9.80 4.36
C ILE A 15 7.37 10.80 3.37
N TYR A 16 8.11 11.84 3.02
CA TYR A 16 7.68 12.84 2.04
C TYR A 16 8.10 12.44 0.62
N TYR A 17 7.12 12.42 -0.29
CA TYR A 17 7.30 12.16 -1.71
C TYR A 17 6.89 13.38 -2.52
N GLN A 18 7.73 13.78 -3.47
CA GLN A 18 7.43 14.84 -4.43
C GLN A 18 7.89 14.42 -5.83
N HIS A 19 7.01 14.59 -6.82
CA HIS A 19 7.28 14.20 -8.20
C HIS A 19 6.44 15.01 -9.20
N GLY A 20 6.97 15.18 -10.42
CA GLY A 20 6.29 15.82 -11.55
C GLY A 20 5.02 15.08 -11.95
N LEU A 21 5.12 14.01 -12.73
CA LEU A 21 3.99 13.13 -13.07
C LEU A 21 4.36 11.66 -12.82
N ILE A 22 3.60 10.98 -11.97
CA ILE A 22 3.67 9.54 -11.75
C ILE A 22 2.51 8.88 -12.49
N ARG A 23 2.84 7.99 -13.44
CA ARG A 23 1.84 7.12 -14.08
C ARG A 23 1.26 6.16 -13.05
N ASP A 24 -0.02 5.84 -13.22
CA ASP A 24 -0.69 4.91 -12.33
C ASP A 24 0.07 3.57 -12.21
N GLY A 25 0.11 3.04 -10.99
CA GLY A 25 0.75 1.78 -10.67
C GLY A 25 2.19 1.87 -10.19
N PHE A 26 2.78 3.06 -10.02
CA PHE A 26 4.13 3.18 -9.46
C PHE A 26 4.17 2.74 -8.00
N ILE A 27 4.99 1.75 -7.69
CA ILE A 27 5.11 1.16 -6.35
C ILE A 27 6.12 1.99 -5.54
N ILE A 28 5.68 2.62 -4.46
CA ILE A 28 6.54 3.37 -3.54
C ILE A 28 6.94 2.56 -2.31
N ILE A 29 6.12 1.57 -1.93
CA ILE A 29 6.41 0.63 -0.84
C ILE A 29 5.98 -0.75 -1.29
N GLU A 30 6.85 -1.72 -1.08
CA GLU A 30 6.57 -3.13 -1.17
C GLU A 30 7.06 -3.80 0.12
N LYS A 31 6.16 -4.48 0.84
CA LYS A 31 6.48 -5.24 2.05
C LYS A 31 6.01 -6.67 1.90
N ASN A 32 6.86 -7.61 2.30
CA ASN A 32 6.48 -9.01 2.34
C ASN A 32 5.57 -9.25 3.53
N GLY A 33 4.67 -10.22 3.40
CA GLY A 33 3.72 -10.58 4.44
C GLY A 33 4.36 -11.05 5.74
N THR A 34 5.62 -11.49 5.69
CA THR A 34 6.46 -11.84 6.85
C THR A 34 6.78 -10.63 7.74
N ASP A 35 6.64 -9.41 7.22
CA ASP A 35 6.81 -8.16 7.99
C ASP A 35 5.57 -7.84 8.85
N PHE A 36 4.51 -8.64 8.73
CA PHE A 36 3.28 -8.57 9.50
C PHE A 36 3.15 -9.84 10.35
N LEU A 37 2.37 -9.81 11.44
CA LEU A 37 2.19 -10.93 12.40
C LEU A 37 1.45 -12.17 11.81
N GLY A 38 1.47 -12.36 10.49
CA GLY A 38 0.63 -13.31 9.77
C GLY A 38 -0.82 -12.83 9.71
N LEU A 39 -1.49 -13.09 8.58
CA LEU A 39 -2.92 -12.86 8.45
C LEU A 39 -3.68 -14.19 8.60
N PRO A 40 -4.61 -14.32 9.55
CA PRO A 40 -5.36 -15.56 9.73
C PRO A 40 -6.34 -15.80 8.57
N ASN A 41 -6.23 -16.96 7.93
CA ASN A 41 -7.10 -17.37 6.81
C ASN A 41 -8.58 -17.30 7.21
N GLY A 42 -9.41 -16.80 6.29
CA GLY A 42 -10.86 -16.69 6.47
C GLY A 42 -11.32 -15.53 7.36
N ARG A 43 -10.40 -14.76 7.97
CA ARG A 43 -10.76 -13.56 8.73
C ARG A 43 -10.85 -12.35 7.82
N LYS A 44 -11.74 -11.42 8.17
CA LYS A 44 -11.83 -10.12 7.53
C LYS A 44 -10.74 -9.20 8.07
N VAL A 45 -10.04 -8.54 7.16
CA VAL A 45 -8.97 -7.61 7.47
C VAL A 45 -9.17 -6.34 6.69
N THR A 46 -8.89 -5.22 7.33
CA THR A 46 -8.86 -3.90 6.69
C THR A 46 -7.45 -3.34 6.79
N PHE A 47 -6.86 -3.08 5.63
CA PHE A 47 -5.64 -2.30 5.52
C PHE A 47 -5.99 -0.84 5.28
N SER A 48 -5.22 0.07 5.88
CA SER A 48 -5.41 1.51 5.70
C SER A 48 -4.07 2.25 5.53
N ILE A 49 -4.08 3.24 4.66
CA ILE A 49 -3.02 4.22 4.47
C ILE A 49 -3.41 5.52 5.19
N GLU A 50 -2.50 6.01 6.03
CA GLU A 50 -2.55 7.36 6.55
C GLU A 50 -1.58 8.25 5.76
N SER A 51 -2.09 9.34 5.17
CA SER A 51 -1.29 10.27 4.36
C SER A 51 -1.91 11.65 4.23
N ILE A 52 -1.06 12.66 4.01
CA ILE A 52 -1.43 14.04 3.65
C ILE A 52 -1.14 14.20 2.16
N ASP A 53 -2.18 14.37 1.33
CA ASP A 53 -2.04 14.39 -0.13
C ASP A 53 -2.14 15.81 -0.68
N GLU A 54 -1.09 16.22 -1.39
CA GLU A 54 -1.01 17.49 -2.12
C GLU A 54 -0.78 17.19 -3.62
N GLY A 55 -1.62 16.32 -4.17
CA GLY A 55 -1.68 15.97 -5.59
C GLY A 55 -1.26 14.53 -5.91
N LEU A 56 -0.22 14.00 -5.25
CA LEU A 56 0.10 12.57 -5.33
C LEU A 56 -0.87 11.77 -4.46
N ARG A 57 -1.40 10.67 -5.00
CA ARG A 57 -2.46 9.88 -4.34
C ARG A 57 -1.97 8.45 -4.10
N PRO A 58 -1.58 8.10 -2.87
CA PRO A 58 -1.22 6.73 -2.54
C PRO A 58 -2.48 5.85 -2.38
N TYR A 59 -2.41 4.60 -2.82
CA TYR A 59 -3.48 3.60 -2.66
C TYR A 59 -2.91 2.20 -2.45
N LEU A 60 -3.73 1.29 -1.92
CA LEU A 60 -3.31 -0.07 -1.54
C LEU A 60 -3.55 -1.10 -2.64
N THR A 61 -2.60 -2.01 -2.76
CA THR A 61 -2.77 -3.32 -3.44
C THR A 61 -2.17 -4.40 -2.57
N ILE A 62 -2.83 -5.54 -2.51
CA ILE A 62 -2.33 -6.71 -1.77
C ILE A 62 -2.36 -7.92 -2.69
N LEU A 63 -1.22 -8.60 -2.81
CA LEU A 63 -1.04 -9.77 -3.65
C LEU A 63 -0.90 -11.00 -2.76
N PHE A 64 -1.81 -11.96 -2.88
CA PHE A 64 -1.69 -13.28 -2.26
C PHE A 64 -1.20 -14.28 -3.30
N GLU A 65 -0.32 -15.18 -2.89
CA GLU A 65 0.20 -16.28 -3.73
C GLU A 65 -0.03 -17.62 -3.02
N LYS A 66 -0.59 -18.60 -3.73
CA LYS A 66 -0.80 -19.97 -3.27
C LYS A 66 -0.56 -20.96 -4.40
N ASP A 67 0.29 -21.96 -4.20
CA ASP A 67 0.58 -23.01 -5.19
C ASP A 67 0.98 -22.44 -6.58
N GLY A 68 1.66 -21.30 -6.60
CA GLY A 68 2.02 -20.58 -7.82
C GLY A 68 0.90 -19.74 -8.46
N ASN A 69 -0.33 -19.81 -7.95
CA ASN A 69 -1.43 -18.93 -8.35
C ASN A 69 -1.37 -17.61 -7.59
N ARG A 70 -1.74 -16.52 -8.25
CA ARG A 70 -1.70 -15.17 -7.69
C ARG A 70 -3.07 -14.54 -7.69
N GLN A 71 -3.46 -13.94 -6.58
CA GLN A 71 -4.69 -13.19 -6.42
C GLN A 71 -4.36 -11.78 -5.92
N GLU A 72 -4.70 -10.77 -6.70
CA GLU A 72 -4.54 -9.36 -6.31
C GLU A 72 -5.87 -8.80 -5.79
N PHE A 73 -5.80 -8.13 -4.63
CA PHE A 73 -6.87 -7.30 -4.08
C PHE A 73 -6.46 -5.84 -4.25
N SER A 74 -7.33 -5.08 -4.90
CA SER A 74 -7.15 -3.67 -5.19
C SER A 74 -8.51 -3.00 -5.26
N ASP A 75 -8.57 -1.75 -4.83
CA ASP A 75 -9.70 -0.86 -5.13
C ASP A 75 -9.24 0.36 -5.95
N GLY A 76 -8.03 0.28 -6.52
CA GLY A 76 -7.42 1.21 -7.49
C GLY A 76 -7.14 2.65 -7.01
N THR A 77 -7.89 3.14 -6.03
CA THR A 77 -7.87 4.53 -5.58
C THR A 77 -8.13 4.69 -4.09
N GLN A 78 -8.58 3.63 -3.41
CA GLN A 78 -8.89 3.72 -1.99
C GLN A 78 -7.63 3.61 -1.13
N LYS A 79 -7.60 4.45 -0.09
CA LYS A 79 -6.63 4.37 1.00
C LYS A 79 -6.97 3.25 1.99
N SER A 80 -8.16 2.67 1.91
CA SER A 80 -8.60 1.55 2.72
C SER A 80 -8.96 0.38 1.81
N LEU A 81 -8.59 -0.84 2.21
CA LEU A 81 -8.90 -2.06 1.47
C LEU A 81 -9.34 -3.12 2.46
N SER A 82 -10.57 -3.59 2.32
CA SER A 82 -11.15 -4.63 3.18
C SER A 82 -11.45 -5.89 2.38
N PHE A 83 -11.02 -7.04 2.89
CA PHE A 83 -11.23 -8.33 2.23
C PHE A 83 -11.16 -9.46 3.25
N THR A 84 -11.72 -10.61 2.87
CA THR A 84 -11.52 -11.86 3.60
C THR A 84 -10.20 -12.48 3.17
N VAL A 85 -9.34 -12.78 4.12
CA VAL A 85 -8.01 -13.35 3.86
C VAL A 85 -8.19 -14.72 3.18
N PRO A 86 -7.70 -14.91 1.94
CA PRO A 86 -7.74 -16.20 1.28
C PRO A 86 -6.75 -17.16 1.94
N ASP A 87 -6.71 -18.41 1.50
CA ASP A 87 -5.59 -19.29 1.83
C ASP A 87 -4.36 -18.90 0.99
N TYR A 88 -3.16 -18.85 1.60
CA TYR A 88 -1.95 -18.36 0.94
C TYR A 88 -0.67 -19.00 1.49
N ASP A 89 0.36 -19.09 0.65
CA ASP A 89 1.74 -19.39 1.06
C ASP A 89 2.51 -18.11 1.36
N LYS A 90 2.25 -17.06 0.58
CA LYS A 90 2.90 -15.75 0.67
C LYS A 90 1.89 -14.66 0.37
N PHE A 91 2.09 -13.49 0.96
CA PHE A 91 1.41 -12.28 0.53
C PHE A 91 2.36 -11.10 0.50
N THR A 92 2.01 -10.07 -0.27
CA THR A 92 2.78 -8.83 -0.43
C THR A 92 1.83 -7.65 -0.30
N VAL A 93 2.21 -6.67 0.52
CA VAL A 93 1.48 -5.40 0.66
C VAL A 93 2.22 -4.34 -0.14
N ARG A 94 1.50 -3.67 -1.05
CA ARG A 94 2.02 -2.62 -1.90
C ARG A 94 1.27 -1.32 -1.68
N VAL A 95 2.02 -0.23 -1.50
CA VAL A 95 1.50 1.12 -1.67
C VAL A 95 1.89 1.59 -3.06
N ARG A 96 0.89 1.81 -3.89
CA ARG A 96 1.03 2.39 -5.22
C ARG A 96 0.69 3.86 -5.18
N MET A 97 1.11 4.59 -6.20
CA MET A 97 0.88 6.03 -6.30
C MET A 97 0.58 6.43 -7.73
N ALA A 98 -0.26 7.45 -7.87
CA ALA A 98 -0.55 8.10 -9.14
C ALA A 98 -0.71 9.62 -8.94
N GLY A 99 -0.52 10.38 -10.01
CA GLY A 99 -0.79 11.82 -10.05
C GLY A 99 0.47 12.68 -10.11
N SER A 100 0.34 13.93 -9.69
CA SER A 100 1.39 14.96 -9.77
C SER A 100 1.34 15.85 -8.53
N GLY A 101 2.50 16.23 -7.99
CA GLY A 101 2.58 17.08 -6.79
C GLY A 101 3.34 16.41 -5.66
N ALA A 102 2.80 16.46 -4.44
CA ALA A 102 3.40 15.89 -3.26
C ALA A 102 2.43 15.00 -2.46
N THR A 103 2.97 14.11 -1.63
CA THR A 103 2.24 13.42 -0.57
C THR A 103 3.18 13.08 0.56
N ARG A 104 2.68 13.09 1.79
CA ARG A 104 3.39 12.58 2.95
C ARG A 104 2.70 11.32 3.42
N LEU A 105 3.38 10.19 3.33
CA LEU A 105 2.89 8.92 3.85
C LEU A 105 3.26 8.79 5.32
N ILE A 106 2.26 8.70 6.19
CA ILE A 106 2.45 8.62 7.65
C ILE A 106 2.56 7.16 8.09
N ALA A 107 1.59 6.33 7.72
CA ALA A 107 1.52 4.94 8.16
C ALA A 107 0.79 4.03 7.17
N VAL A 108 1.11 2.73 7.24
CA VAL A 108 0.33 1.64 6.64
C VAL A 108 0.00 0.66 7.76
N SER A 109 -1.27 0.51 8.08
CA SER A 109 -1.75 -0.32 9.19
C SER A 109 -2.69 -1.41 8.69
N ALA A 110 -2.70 -2.53 9.39
CA ALA A 110 -3.64 -3.63 9.19
C ALA A 110 -4.41 -3.85 10.49
N ASN A 111 -5.73 -3.89 10.41
CA ASN A 111 -6.60 -4.18 11.55
C ASN A 111 -7.44 -5.42 11.24
N LEU A 112 -7.41 -6.40 12.16
CA LEU A 112 -8.39 -7.48 12.15
C LEU A 112 -9.75 -6.86 12.48
N THR A 113 -10.75 -7.11 11.64
CA THR A 113 -12.12 -6.77 12.00
C THR A 113 -12.69 -7.95 12.79
N ASP A 114 -13.17 -7.68 14.00
CA ASP A 114 -14.00 -8.63 14.75
C ASP A 114 -15.44 -8.45 14.25
N ASP A 115 -15.96 -9.50 13.60
CA ASP A 115 -17.41 -9.71 13.50
C ASP A 115 -17.86 -10.51 14.74
#